data_AF-A0A7X5WWB5-F1
#
_entry.id   AF-A0A7X5WWB5-F1
#
_cell.length_a   1.000
_cell.length_b   1.000
_cell.length_c   1.000
_cell.angle_alpha   90.00
_cell.angle_beta   90.00
_cell.angle_gamma   90.00
#
_symmetry.space_group_name_H-M   'P 1'
#
loop_
_entity.id
_entity.type
_entity.pdbx_description
1 polymer ?
#
loop_
_entity_poly.entity_id
_entity_poly.type
_entity_poly.pdbx_seq_one_letter_code
_entity_poly.pdbx_strand_id
1 'polypeptide(L)'
;MTGTRGTIEVRKNVDPAGRAGGEHLILVDEREVRHVDCTGDPLPFAAAFLRDVRRGEMTHAVQEHYFAVCELALRAQAGAVRAGHLPES
;
A
#
# COMPACT_ATOMS: atom_id res chain seq x y z
N MET A 1 6.51 -7.47 -1.60
CA MET A 1 7.04 -7.69 -0.24
C MET A 1 7.85 -8.97 -0.24
N THR A 2 9.03 -8.96 0.36
CA THR A 2 9.92 -10.13 0.42
C THR A 2 10.10 -10.53 1.86
N GLY A 3 9.73 -11.76 2.20
CA GLY A 3 9.95 -12.36 3.51
C GLY A 3 11.06 -13.41 3.45
N THR A 4 11.42 -13.96 4.61
CA THR A 4 12.46 -14.99 4.72
C THR A 4 12.05 -16.36 4.16
N ARG A 5 10.75 -16.59 3.98
CA ARG A 5 10.18 -17.88 3.53
C ARG A 5 9.21 -17.74 2.35
N GLY A 6 9.29 -16.63 1.63
CA GLY A 6 8.34 -16.37 0.56
C GLY A 6 8.20 -14.89 0.20
N THR A 7 7.32 -14.63 -0.75
CA THR A 7 7.02 -13.29 -1.25
C THR A 7 5.53 -13.07 -1.38
N ILE A 8 5.16 -11.80 -1.30
CA ILE A 8 3.82 -11.30 -1.62
C ILE A 8 3.98 -10.25 -2.72
N GLU A 9 3.28 -10.42 -3.82
CA GLU A 9 3.18 -9.43 -4.89
C GLU A 9 1.73 -8.94 -4.98
N VAL A 10 1.54 -7.62 -4.96
CA VAL A 10 0.24 -6.99 -5.14
C VAL A 10 0.25 -6.27 -6.48
N ARG A 11 -0.62 -6.71 -7.39
CA ARG A 11 -0.88 -6.03 -8.66
C ARG A 11 -2.22 -5.32 -8.55
N LYS A 12 -2.15 -4.06 -8.13
CA LYS A 12 -3.34 -3.25 -7.80
C LYS A 12 -4.28 -3.07 -8.99
N ASN A 13 -3.75 -2.70 -10.16
CA ASN A 13 -4.60 -2.21 -11.24
C ASN A 13 -4.71 -3.15 -12.43
N VAL A 14 -3.70 -4.00 -12.66
CA VAL A 14 -3.61 -4.82 -13.88
C VAL A 14 -2.63 -5.97 -13.70
N ASP A 15 -2.94 -7.10 -14.33
CA ASP A 15 -2.00 -8.19 -14.59
C ASP A 15 -1.68 -8.26 -16.10
N PRO A 16 -0.56 -7.66 -16.57
CA PRO A 16 -0.31 -7.40 -18.00
C PRO A 16 -0.28 -8.64 -18.90
N ALA A 17 0.00 -9.81 -18.35
CA ALA A 17 0.13 -11.06 -19.10
C ALA A 17 -0.71 -12.21 -18.49
N GLY A 18 -1.60 -11.90 -17.55
CA GLY A 18 -2.36 -12.90 -16.85
C GLY A 18 -3.85 -12.58 -16.83
N ARG A 19 -4.40 -12.40 -15.64
CA ARG A 19 -5.85 -12.31 -15.46
C ARG A 19 -6.38 -10.91 -15.78
N ALA A 20 -7.60 -10.83 -16.27
CA ALA A 20 -8.26 -9.54 -16.46
C ALA A 20 -8.65 -8.92 -15.10
N GLY A 21 -8.74 -7.59 -15.06
CA GLY A 21 -9.11 -6.83 -13.86
C GLY A 21 -7.89 -6.31 -13.09
N GLY A 22 -8.14 -5.91 -11.85
CA GLY A 22 -7.12 -5.49 -10.89
C GLY A 22 -7.24 -6.28 -9.58
N GLU A 23 -6.64 -5.75 -8.52
CA GLU A 23 -6.69 -6.31 -7.16
C GLU A 23 -6.24 -7.77 -7.11
N HIS A 24 -5.07 -8.06 -7.70
CA HIS A 24 -4.47 -9.39 -7.66
C HIS A 24 -3.42 -9.48 -6.57
N LEU A 25 -3.52 -10.51 -5.73
CA LEU A 25 -2.52 -10.87 -4.74
C LEU A 25 -1.87 -12.20 -5.14
N ILE A 26 -0.57 -12.19 -5.37
CA ILE A 26 0.22 -13.42 -5.60
C ILE A 26 1.02 -13.71 -4.33
N LEU A 27 0.79 -14.89 -3.75
CA LEU A 27 1.54 -15.39 -2.59
C LEU A 27 2.44 -16.53 -3.03
N VAL A 28 3.71 -16.44 -2.69
CA VAL A 28 4.71 -17.49 -2.92
C VAL A 28 5.28 -17.91 -1.58
N ASP A 29 5.24 -19.19 -1.29
CA ASP A 29 5.92 -19.79 -0.14
C ASP A 29 6.69 -21.06 -0.58
N GLU A 30 7.28 -21.78 0.37
CA GLU A 30 8.05 -23.01 0.11
C GLU A 30 7.21 -24.14 -0.50
N ARG A 31 5.88 -24.05 -0.47
CA ARG A 31 4.97 -25.11 -0.92
C ARG A 31 4.44 -24.83 -2.32
N GLU A 32 4.01 -23.59 -2.58
CA GLU A 32 3.32 -23.27 -3.83
C GLU A 32 3.28 -21.77 -4.14
N VAL A 33 2.79 -21.48 -5.34
CA VAL A 33 2.38 -20.15 -5.80
C VAL A 33 0.86 -20.11 -5.85
N ARG A 34 0.24 -19.16 -5.15
CA ARG A 34 -1.21 -18.94 -5.13
C ARG A 34 -1.56 -17.55 -5.66
N HIS A 35 -2.60 -17.49 -6.49
CA HIS A 35 -3.30 -16.25 -6.83
C HIS A 35 -4.54 -16.11 -5.96
N VAL A 36 -4.76 -14.92 -5.42
CA VAL A 36 -5.94 -14.52 -4.66
C VAL A 36 -6.56 -13.32 -5.36
N ASP A 37 -7.85 -13.42 -5.66
CA ASP A 37 -8.68 -12.34 -6.18
C ASP A 37 -9.21 -11.52 -5.00
N CYS A 38 -8.83 -10.24 -4.94
CA CYS A 38 -9.19 -9.33 -3.86
C CYS A 38 -10.28 -8.32 -4.27
N THR A 39 -10.91 -8.48 -5.44
CA THR A 39 -11.88 -7.50 -5.96
C THR A 39 -13.12 -7.31 -5.08
N GLY A 40 -13.50 -8.33 -4.30
CA GLY A 40 -14.65 -8.29 -3.39
C GLY A 40 -14.31 -8.01 -1.93
N ASP A 41 -13.04 -7.79 -1.59
CA ASP A 41 -12.63 -7.60 -0.21
C ASP A 41 -13.16 -6.26 0.37
N PRO A 42 -13.58 -6.24 1.64
CA PRO A 42 -14.10 -5.03 2.25
C PRO A 42 -13.02 -3.94 2.35
N LEU A 43 -13.43 -2.68 2.17
CA LEU A 43 -12.58 -1.50 2.35
C LEU A 43 -12.95 -0.79 3.67
N PRO A 44 -12.38 -1.21 4.82
CA PRO A 44 -12.87 -0.80 6.14
C PRO A 44 -12.48 0.62 6.55
N PHE A 45 -11.52 1.24 5.86
CA PHE A 45 -10.86 2.47 6.29
C PHE A 45 -11.86 3.57 6.66
N ALA A 46 -12.78 3.92 5.75
CA ALA A 46 -13.69 5.04 5.96
C ALA A 46 -14.66 4.79 7.13
N ALA A 47 -15.22 3.58 7.21
CA ALA A 47 -16.12 3.21 8.29
C ALA A 47 -15.42 3.22 9.67
N ALA A 48 -14.19 2.70 9.72
CA ALA A 48 -13.37 2.69 10.92
C ALA A 48 -12.95 4.12 11.34
N PHE A 49 -12.52 4.95 10.39
CA PHE A 49 -12.17 6.35 10.65
C PHE A 49 -13.35 7.15 11.21
N LEU A 50 -14.54 7.04 10.60
CA LEU A 50 -15.74 7.74 11.09
C LEU A 50 -16.15 7.29 12.49
N ARG A 51 -15.97 6.00 12.82
CA ARG A 51 -16.22 5.46 14.15
C ARG A 51 -15.26 6.06 15.18
N ASP A 52 -13.97 6.11 14.85
CA ASP A 52 -12.93 6.66 15.71
C ASP A 52 -13.18 8.16 15.99
N VAL A 53 -13.54 8.94 14.97
CA VAL A 53 -13.93 10.36 15.12
C VAL A 53 -15.11 10.54 16.07
N ARG A 54 -16.19 9.75 15.90
CA ARG A 54 -17.37 9.85 16.77
C ARG A 54 -17.08 9.51 18.24
N ARG A 55 -16.07 8.68 18.48
CA ARG A 55 -15.69 8.24 19.83
C ARG A 55 -14.56 9.05 20.44
N GLY A 56 -13.90 9.92 19.66
CA GLY A 56 -12.68 10.60 20.09
C GLY A 56 -11.53 9.63 20.32
N GLU A 57 -11.52 8.51 19.59
CA GLU A 57 -10.52 7.44 19.70
C GLU A 57 -9.59 7.45 18.48
N MET A 58 -8.48 6.71 18.53
CA MET A 58 -7.55 6.49 17.41
C MET A 58 -7.11 5.02 17.39
N THR A 59 -8.03 4.14 17.01
CA THR A 59 -7.79 2.67 17.04
C THR A 59 -7.39 2.11 15.69
N HIS A 60 -7.81 2.75 14.59
CA HIS A 60 -7.52 2.30 13.23
C HIS A 60 -6.11 2.65 12.76
N ALA A 61 -5.60 3.82 13.14
CA ALA A 61 -4.22 4.25 12.93
C ALA A 61 -3.90 5.35 13.94
N VAL A 62 -2.77 5.20 14.64
CA VAL A 62 -2.33 6.20 15.62
C VAL A 62 -1.80 7.45 14.91
N GLN A 63 -2.09 8.63 15.46
CA GLN A 63 -1.63 9.92 14.89
C GLN A 63 -0.12 9.94 14.60
N GLU A 64 0.67 9.31 15.47
CA GLU A 64 2.12 9.18 15.31
C GLU A 64 2.51 8.49 14.00
N HIS A 65 1.78 7.45 13.58
CA HIS A 65 2.05 6.75 12.32
C HIS A 65 1.85 7.68 11.12
N TYR A 66 0.76 8.46 11.11
CA TYR A 66 0.49 9.41 10.03
C TYR A 66 1.58 10.48 9.92
N PHE A 67 2.01 11.04 11.06
CA PHE A 67 3.10 12.01 11.07
C PHE A 67 4.42 11.40 10.60
N ALA A 68 4.75 10.19 11.04
CA ALA A 68 5.98 9.50 10.61
C ALA A 68 6.01 9.26 9.09
N VAL A 69 4.89 8.86 8.48
CA VAL A 69 4.79 8.68 7.02
C VAL A 69 4.94 10.01 6.28
N CYS A 70 4.28 11.08 6.76
CA CYS A 70 4.39 12.41 6.15
C CYS A 70 5.81 12.96 6.26
N GLU A 71 6.45 12.82 7.43
CA GLU A 71 7.83 13.25 7.65
C GLU A 71 8.81 12.49 6.75
N LEU A 72 8.64 11.17 6.61
CA LEU A 72 9.46 10.36 5.70
C LEU A 72 9.34 10.85 4.26
N ALA A 73 8.12 11.14 3.79
CA ALA A 73 7.89 11.66 2.45
C ALA A 73 8.55 13.03 2.25
N LEU A 74 8.43 13.94 3.20
CA LEU A 74 9.05 15.26 3.15
C LEU A 74 10.58 15.18 3.15
N ARG A 75 11.17 14.32 3.99
CA ARG A 75 12.62 14.08 4.03
C ARG A 75 13.13 13.48 2.73
N ALA A 76 12.43 12.50 2.18
CA ALA A 76 12.79 11.90 0.89
C ALA A 76 12.78 12.94 -0.24
N GLN A 77 11.76 13.80 -0.28
CA GLN A 77 11.67 14.87 -1.27
C GLN A 77 12.78 15.94 -1.08
N ALA A 78 13.09 16.31 0.16
CA ALA A 78 14.16 17.26 0.46
C ALA A 78 15.56 16.73 0.05
N GLY A 79 15.77 15.42 0.13
CA GLY A 79 17.00 14.75 -0.31
C GLY A 79 17.01 14.33 -1.78
N ALA A 80 15.93 14.59 -2.53
CA ALA A 80 15.84 14.17 -3.92
C ALA A 80 16.78 14.97 -4.81
N VAL A 81 17.52 14.27 -5.67
CA VAL A 81 18.27 14.89 -6.76
C VAL A 81 17.36 14.97 -7.98
N ARG A 82 17.31 16.13 -8.65
CA ARG A 82 16.57 16.28 -9.90
C ARG A 82 17.15 15.32 -10.95
N ALA A 83 16.34 14.36 -11.40
CA ALA A 83 16.70 13.46 -12.47
C ALA A 83 16.14 13.98 -13.80
N GLY A 84 16.99 14.36 -14.76
CA GLY A 84 16.62 14.72 -16.13
C GLY A 84 16.54 16.23 -16.45
N HIS A 85 16.06 16.54 -17.67
CA HIS A 85 15.96 17.88 -18.29
C HIS A 85 14.76 18.71 -17.82
N LEU A 86 14.36 18.62 -16.55
CA LEU A 86 13.27 19.49 -16.09
C LEU A 86 13.75 20.96 -16.17
N PRO A 87 12.99 21.88 -16.79
CA PRO A 87 13.37 23.28 -16.86
C PRO A 87 13.39 23.92 -15.46
N GLU A 88 14.17 24.99 -15.30
CA GLU A 88 14.10 25.83 -14.09
C GLU A 88 12.76 26.56 -14.04
N SER A 89 12.23 26.73 -12.82
CA SER A 89 10.99 27.47 -12.54
C SER A 89 11.17 28.97 -12.66
#